data_AF-A0A117ML23-F1
#
_entry.id   AF-A0A117ML23-F1
#
_cell.length_a   1.000
_cell.length_b   1.000
_cell.length_c   1.000
_cell.angle_alpha   90.00
_cell.angle_beta   90.00
_cell.angle_gamma   90.00
#
_symmetry.space_group_name_H-M   'P 1'
#
loop_
_entity.id
_entity.type
_entity.pdbx_description
1 polymer ?
#
loop_
_entity_poly.entity_id
_entity_poly.type
_entity_poly.pdbx_seq_one_letter_code
_entity_poly.pdbx_strand_id
1 'polypeptide(L)'
;MRIGTGAAFVFPNSLGTDLDLASDLLAFHGIVNDQVHSASEQRAAHAAAICNDLLALLQHDSPAEPATPYGAAWCDLWLRLADGMPTEWQDRARHHHSQLFSAYLAPRIILTQAQYLDRRFITSGLAVWLDVAERTSHFELPEPVRASALIRDLCDEAVKLLILPHDVFSVEREEARGEVDNMVLVMEHATGKPRAQVITEIQAMVRDAGKRFLLLESRIPELGTTLALGPSDLAAMDSYVKAMRDCVRGLYDWQKGTARYDLQAAGDAIASGYEDAPLLRTASTSPSPAIRRPRHLAIIPDGNRRWARNNGVPLAEGFRRGTDNFAALLGWCDEASIEVVSLWMSSPDNLAKRPTDEVAVALRYTADVVRQLAHSRHFRLRPIGNLTLLPADFAALLHDAAEATAGVHGMTVNLAAAYSGTQDLIDAMRACLPEGAAALTHERIEAHLSTHGQPPVDLLIRTSGEQRLSGFMPWQTADTELYFTDTPWPDFTREDLHLALSEYGKREQRHGA
;
A
#
# COMPACT_ATOMS: atom_id res chain seq x y z
N MET A 1 -13.59 7.21 2.74
CA MET A 1 -13.11 6.78 1.40
C MET A 1 -11.58 6.70 1.25
N ARG A 2 -10.74 7.23 2.18
CA ARG A 2 -9.25 7.20 2.08
C ARG A 2 -8.73 7.63 0.70
N ILE A 3 -9.33 8.68 0.12
CA ILE A 3 -9.03 9.09 -1.26
C ILE A 3 -7.60 9.61 -1.39
N GLY A 4 -7.10 10.39 -0.42
CA GLY A 4 -5.70 10.82 -0.41
C GLY A 4 -4.70 9.66 -0.39
N THR A 5 -5.02 8.55 0.30
CA THR A 5 -4.21 7.32 0.24
C THR A 5 -4.28 6.67 -1.13
N GLY A 6 -5.46 6.65 -1.76
CA GLY A 6 -5.63 6.17 -3.13
C GLY A 6 -4.80 6.99 -4.12
N ALA A 7 -4.82 8.32 -4.00
CA ALA A 7 -4.03 9.21 -4.85
C ALA A 7 -2.54 8.99 -4.66
N ALA A 8 -2.06 8.82 -3.42
CA ALA A 8 -0.66 8.49 -3.15
C ALA A 8 -0.22 7.13 -3.74
N PHE A 9 -1.13 6.16 -3.84
CA PHE A 9 -0.84 4.88 -4.48
C PHE A 9 -0.84 4.95 -6.01
N VAL A 10 -1.76 5.73 -6.60
CA VAL A 10 -1.89 5.88 -8.06
C VAL A 10 -0.82 6.81 -8.62
N PHE A 11 -0.43 7.84 -7.85
CA PHE A 11 0.54 8.86 -8.23
C PHE A 11 1.69 8.95 -7.20
N PRO A 12 2.47 7.86 -7.01
CA PRO A 12 3.47 7.79 -5.94
C PRO A 12 4.64 8.76 -6.10
N ASN A 13 4.83 9.31 -7.30
CA ASN A 13 5.88 10.28 -7.60
C ASN A 13 5.43 11.74 -7.45
N SER A 14 4.13 11.99 -7.26
CA SER A 14 3.60 13.34 -7.06
C SER A 14 3.74 13.75 -5.61
N LEU A 15 4.19 14.99 -5.37
CA LEU A 15 4.43 15.54 -4.03
C LEU A 15 3.81 16.93 -3.89
N GLY A 16 3.54 17.34 -2.65
CA GLY A 16 3.01 18.68 -2.36
C GLY A 16 1.73 18.99 -3.16
N THR A 17 1.72 20.15 -3.82
CA THR A 17 0.55 20.63 -4.57
C THR A 17 0.12 19.72 -5.72
N ASP A 18 1.05 18.96 -6.32
CA ASP A 18 0.73 18.02 -7.38
C ASP A 18 0.00 16.78 -6.83
N LEU A 19 0.38 16.31 -5.65
CA LEU A 19 -0.35 15.25 -4.96
C LEU A 19 -1.72 15.71 -4.47
N ASP A 20 -1.81 16.96 -3.99
CA ASP A 20 -3.09 17.56 -3.61
C ASP A 20 -4.03 17.64 -4.83
N LEU A 21 -3.54 18.08 -5.99
CA LEU A 21 -4.30 18.09 -7.25
C LEU A 21 -4.77 16.68 -7.66
N ALA A 22 -3.87 15.70 -7.63
CA ALA A 22 -4.21 14.31 -7.94
C ALA A 22 -5.27 13.76 -6.98
N SER A 23 -5.18 14.09 -5.69
CA SER A 23 -6.14 13.70 -4.66
C SER A 23 -7.51 14.34 -4.90
N ASP A 24 -7.56 15.63 -5.21
CA ASP A 24 -8.81 16.35 -5.47
C ASP A 24 -9.50 15.82 -6.74
N LEU A 25 -8.74 15.56 -7.81
CA LEU A 25 -9.26 14.97 -9.05
C LEU A 25 -9.80 13.55 -8.82
N LEU A 26 -9.08 12.72 -8.06
CA LEU A 26 -9.53 11.38 -7.70
C LEU A 26 -10.82 11.43 -6.86
N ALA A 27 -10.91 12.40 -5.94
CA ALA A 27 -12.12 12.63 -5.15
C ALA A 27 -13.29 13.06 -6.03
N PHE A 28 -13.08 14.05 -6.88
CA PHE A 28 -14.08 14.60 -7.78
C PHE A 28 -14.70 13.51 -8.67
N HIS A 29 -13.87 12.77 -9.40
CA HIS A 29 -14.34 11.67 -10.26
C HIS A 29 -15.03 10.57 -9.46
N GLY A 30 -14.54 10.26 -8.25
CA GLY A 30 -15.17 9.30 -7.36
C GLY A 30 -16.59 9.69 -6.94
N ILE A 31 -16.83 10.98 -6.68
CA ILE A 31 -18.13 11.55 -6.32
C ILE A 31 -19.05 11.58 -7.55
N VAL A 32 -18.57 12.06 -8.71
CA VAL A 32 -19.36 12.04 -9.97
C VAL A 32 -19.80 10.61 -10.30
N ASN A 33 -18.90 9.64 -10.18
CA ASN A 33 -19.20 8.23 -10.41
C ASN A 33 -20.31 7.70 -9.47
N ASP A 34 -20.32 8.11 -8.19
CA ASP A 34 -21.37 7.72 -7.24
C ASP A 34 -22.75 8.25 -7.62
N GLN A 35 -22.82 9.43 -8.23
CA GLN A 35 -24.08 10.01 -8.71
C GLN A 35 -24.65 9.23 -9.88
N VAL A 36 -23.77 8.78 -10.78
CA VAL A 36 -24.15 8.00 -11.95
C VAL A 36 -24.70 6.64 -11.53
N HIS A 37 -24.05 5.92 -10.61
CA HIS A 37 -24.37 4.52 -10.21
C HIS A 37 -25.55 4.33 -9.23
N SER A 38 -26.68 5.01 -9.47
CA SER A 38 -27.88 4.89 -8.60
C SER A 38 -29.14 4.42 -9.34
N ALA A 39 -30.00 3.68 -8.62
CA ALA A 39 -31.08 2.87 -9.20
C ALA A 39 -32.41 3.60 -9.46
N SER A 40 -32.59 4.84 -9.01
CA SER A 40 -33.88 5.55 -9.16
C SER A 40 -33.89 6.52 -10.35
N GLU A 41 -35.01 6.59 -11.09
CA GLU A 41 -35.19 7.50 -12.23
C GLU A 41 -34.86 8.97 -11.91
N GLN A 42 -35.26 9.44 -10.72
CA GLN A 42 -34.99 10.82 -10.28
C GLN A 42 -33.48 11.10 -10.14
N ARG A 43 -32.71 10.12 -9.67
CA ARG A 43 -31.25 10.24 -9.57
C ARG A 43 -30.57 10.06 -10.93
N ALA A 44 -31.11 9.25 -11.84
CA ALA A 44 -30.61 9.16 -13.21
C ALA A 44 -30.74 10.52 -13.95
N ALA A 45 -31.86 11.24 -13.75
CA ALA A 45 -32.02 12.59 -14.27
C ALA A 45 -31.02 13.59 -13.62
N HIS A 46 -30.75 13.46 -12.33
CA HIS A 46 -29.74 14.27 -11.63
C HIS A 46 -28.32 14.01 -12.17
N ALA A 47 -27.92 12.75 -12.29
CA ALA A 47 -26.64 12.36 -12.88
C ALA A 47 -26.49 12.87 -14.32
N ALA A 48 -27.56 12.80 -15.12
CA ALA A 48 -27.56 13.34 -16.47
C ALA A 48 -27.36 14.87 -16.48
N ALA A 49 -27.98 15.60 -15.55
CA ALA A 49 -27.76 17.04 -15.42
C ALA A 49 -26.30 17.38 -15.08
N ILE A 50 -25.68 16.63 -14.16
CA ILE A 50 -24.25 16.78 -13.80
C ILE A 50 -23.37 16.54 -15.03
N CYS A 51 -23.52 15.39 -15.70
CA CYS A 51 -22.68 15.05 -16.86
C CYS A 51 -22.87 16.05 -18.00
N ASN A 52 -24.09 16.53 -18.27
CA ASN A 52 -24.34 17.53 -19.30
C ASN A 52 -23.70 18.89 -18.98
N ASP A 53 -23.73 19.33 -17.71
CA ASP A 53 -23.05 20.55 -17.26
C ASP A 53 -21.53 20.43 -17.46
N LEU A 54 -20.93 19.32 -17.03
CA LEU A 54 -19.50 19.04 -17.22
C LEU A 54 -19.10 18.99 -18.71
N LEU A 55 -19.92 18.35 -19.55
CA LEU A 55 -19.69 18.31 -21.00
C LEU A 55 -19.77 19.69 -21.63
N ALA A 56 -20.70 20.54 -21.20
CA ALA A 56 -20.80 21.92 -21.69
C ALA A 56 -19.56 22.75 -21.32
N LEU A 57 -19.05 22.59 -20.09
CA LEU A 57 -17.84 23.26 -19.61
C LEU A 57 -16.57 22.82 -20.35
N LEU A 58 -16.54 21.58 -20.85
CA LEU A 58 -15.41 21.04 -21.62
C LEU A 58 -15.38 21.50 -23.09
N GLN A 59 -16.47 22.06 -23.62
CA GLN A 59 -16.58 22.48 -25.03
C GLN A 59 -16.06 23.90 -25.31
N HIS A 60 -15.81 24.72 -24.28
CA HIS A 60 -15.49 26.13 -24.44
C HIS A 60 -14.24 26.54 -23.63
N ASP A 61 -13.34 27.31 -24.25
CA ASP A 61 -12.13 27.86 -23.61
C ASP A 61 -12.43 28.98 -22.59
N SER A 62 -13.63 29.54 -22.61
CA SER A 62 -14.14 30.45 -21.58
C SER A 62 -15.42 29.85 -21.00
N PRO A 63 -15.50 29.65 -19.68
CA PRO A 63 -16.56 28.85 -19.08
C PRO A 63 -17.90 29.56 -19.25
N ALA A 64 -18.92 28.82 -19.71
CA ALA A 64 -20.28 29.13 -19.32
C ALA A 64 -20.34 29.11 -17.77
N GLU A 65 -21.16 29.96 -17.15
CA GLU A 65 -21.36 29.87 -15.69
C GLU A 65 -21.80 28.44 -15.33
N PRO A 66 -21.12 27.76 -14.38
CA PRO A 66 -21.41 26.36 -14.08
C PRO A 66 -22.85 26.24 -13.54
N ALA A 67 -23.62 25.30 -14.09
CA ALA A 67 -25.01 25.10 -13.70
C ALA A 67 -25.16 24.27 -12.41
N THR A 68 -24.11 23.55 -12.02
CA THR A 68 -24.09 22.66 -10.84
C THR A 68 -22.88 22.93 -9.94
N PRO A 69 -22.94 22.54 -8.65
CA PRO A 69 -21.76 22.56 -7.77
C PRO A 69 -20.60 21.70 -8.29
N TYR A 70 -20.90 20.64 -9.05
CA TYR A 70 -19.91 19.79 -9.73
C TYR A 70 -19.20 20.55 -10.85
N GLY A 71 -19.95 21.31 -11.66
CA GLY A 71 -19.39 22.21 -12.66
C GLY A 71 -18.47 23.27 -12.05
N ALA A 72 -18.88 23.85 -10.92
CA ALA A 72 -18.05 24.84 -10.21
C ALA A 72 -16.74 24.23 -9.67
N ALA A 73 -16.81 23.02 -9.10
CA ALA A 73 -15.63 22.28 -8.67
C ALA A 73 -14.74 21.90 -9.87
N TRP A 74 -15.34 21.50 -10.99
CA TRP A 74 -14.61 21.21 -12.23
C TRP A 74 -13.85 22.43 -12.75
N CYS A 75 -14.45 23.64 -12.72
CA CYS A 75 -13.75 24.85 -13.14
C CYS A 75 -12.47 25.12 -12.31
N ASP A 76 -12.51 24.94 -10.99
CA ASP A 76 -11.31 25.05 -10.13
C ASP A 76 -10.25 24.01 -10.48
N LEU A 77 -10.67 22.74 -10.58
CA LEU A 77 -9.77 21.63 -10.87
C LEU A 77 -9.13 21.75 -12.25
N TRP A 78 -9.91 22.17 -13.25
CA TRP A 78 -9.42 22.37 -14.61
C TRP A 78 -8.36 23.47 -14.68
N LEU A 79 -8.55 24.58 -13.96
CA LEU A 79 -7.55 25.65 -13.89
C LEU A 79 -6.20 25.13 -13.38
N ARG A 80 -6.22 24.30 -12.33
CA ARG A 80 -5.00 23.71 -11.75
C ARG A 80 -4.39 22.62 -12.63
N LEU A 81 -5.23 21.81 -13.27
CA LEU A 81 -4.83 20.70 -14.14
C LEU A 81 -4.21 21.21 -15.46
N ALA A 82 -4.79 22.24 -16.06
CA ALA A 82 -4.31 22.84 -17.31
C ALA A 82 -3.13 23.80 -17.11
N ASP A 83 -2.90 24.30 -15.88
CA ASP A 83 -1.81 25.24 -15.58
C ASP A 83 -0.45 24.67 -15.99
N GLY A 84 0.27 25.44 -16.82
CA GLY A 84 1.58 25.07 -17.35
C GLY A 84 1.58 24.03 -18.48
N MET A 85 0.44 23.45 -18.86
CA MET A 85 0.38 22.41 -19.90
C MET A 85 0.19 22.99 -21.32
N PRO A 86 0.79 22.38 -22.37
CA PRO A 86 0.58 22.82 -23.75
C PRO A 86 -0.86 22.70 -24.22
N THR A 87 -1.27 23.52 -25.20
CA THR A 87 -2.64 23.48 -25.76
C THR A 87 -3.00 22.11 -26.32
N GLU A 88 -2.06 21.41 -26.98
CA GLU A 88 -2.29 20.05 -27.50
C GLU A 88 -2.59 19.05 -26.36
N TRP A 89 -1.89 19.18 -25.23
CA TRP A 89 -2.16 18.40 -24.03
C TRP A 89 -3.55 18.74 -23.47
N GLN A 90 -3.90 20.03 -23.38
CA GLN A 90 -5.20 20.47 -22.85
C GLN A 90 -6.36 19.97 -23.71
N ASP A 91 -6.22 20.02 -25.04
CA ASP A 91 -7.22 19.50 -25.98
C ASP A 91 -7.42 17.98 -25.82
N ARG A 92 -6.32 17.24 -25.66
CA ARG A 92 -6.35 15.80 -25.38
C ARG A 92 -7.03 15.50 -24.04
N ALA A 93 -6.64 16.18 -22.98
CA ALA A 93 -7.22 16.00 -21.65
C ALA A 93 -8.72 16.33 -21.63
N ARG A 94 -9.15 17.41 -22.33
CA ARG A 94 -10.58 17.72 -22.52
C ARG A 94 -11.30 16.60 -23.26
N HIS A 95 -10.68 16.05 -24.29
CA HIS A 95 -11.26 14.96 -25.07
C HIS A 95 -11.48 13.71 -24.20
N HIS A 96 -10.48 13.28 -23.43
CA HIS A 96 -10.60 12.11 -22.56
C HIS A 96 -11.67 12.30 -21.47
N HIS A 97 -11.74 13.47 -20.83
CA HIS A 97 -12.80 13.78 -19.87
C HIS A 97 -14.19 13.82 -20.52
N SER A 98 -14.29 14.38 -21.73
CA SER A 98 -15.55 14.41 -22.48
C SER A 98 -16.03 13.01 -22.84
N GLN A 99 -15.13 12.13 -23.26
CA GLN A 99 -15.46 10.73 -23.53
C GLN A 99 -15.95 10.02 -22.27
N LEU A 100 -15.28 10.21 -21.13
CA LEU A 100 -15.66 9.62 -19.85
C LEU A 100 -17.07 10.06 -19.41
N PHE A 101 -17.34 11.37 -19.37
CA PHE A 101 -18.65 11.87 -18.96
C PHE A 101 -19.76 11.54 -19.95
N SER A 102 -19.45 11.47 -21.25
CA SER A 102 -20.41 10.98 -22.25
C SER A 102 -20.74 9.51 -22.05
N ALA A 103 -19.76 8.68 -21.68
CA ALA A 103 -19.98 7.26 -21.42
C ALA A 103 -20.86 7.01 -20.19
N TYR A 104 -20.85 7.90 -19.19
CA TYR A 104 -21.77 7.84 -18.05
C TYR A 104 -23.24 8.10 -18.39
N LEU A 105 -23.52 8.75 -19.53
CA LEU A 105 -24.88 8.95 -20.04
C LEU A 105 -25.41 7.73 -20.83
N ALA A 106 -24.57 6.72 -21.08
CA ALA A 106 -24.97 5.58 -21.87
C ALA A 106 -26.06 4.74 -21.16
N PRO A 107 -27.00 4.14 -21.92
CA PRO A 107 -28.06 3.33 -21.33
C PRO A 107 -27.48 2.09 -20.64
N ARG A 108 -28.11 1.72 -19.53
CA ARG A 108 -27.82 0.52 -18.72
C ARG A 108 -28.55 -0.66 -19.30
N ILE A 109 -27.85 -1.42 -20.13
CA ILE A 109 -28.35 -2.61 -20.78
C ILE A 109 -27.34 -3.72 -20.58
N ILE A 110 -27.79 -4.97 -20.57
CA ILE A 110 -26.85 -6.10 -20.52
C ILE A 110 -26.07 -6.13 -21.83
N LEU A 111 -24.77 -5.92 -21.74
CA LEU A 111 -23.85 -5.93 -22.88
C LEU A 111 -23.31 -7.32 -23.15
N THR A 112 -22.83 -7.56 -24.37
CA THR A 112 -21.91 -8.68 -24.61
C THR A 112 -20.55 -8.40 -23.95
N GLN A 113 -19.75 -9.45 -23.72
CA GLN A 113 -18.40 -9.30 -23.16
C GLN A 113 -17.53 -8.30 -23.93
N ALA A 114 -17.59 -8.30 -25.27
CA ALA A 114 -16.83 -7.37 -26.10
C ALA A 114 -17.31 -5.92 -25.93
N GLN A 115 -18.63 -5.69 -26.04
CA GLN A 115 -19.21 -4.35 -25.84
C GLN A 115 -18.98 -3.81 -24.43
N TYR A 116 -18.97 -4.69 -23.43
CA TYR A 116 -18.64 -4.32 -22.06
C TYR A 116 -17.19 -3.83 -21.94
N LEU A 117 -16.24 -4.56 -22.53
CA LEU A 117 -14.84 -4.12 -22.57
C LEU A 117 -14.67 -2.80 -23.32
N ASP A 118 -15.34 -2.64 -24.46
CA ASP A 118 -15.34 -1.38 -25.22
C ASP A 118 -15.81 -0.18 -24.38
N ARG A 119 -16.90 -0.37 -23.63
CA ARG A 119 -17.39 0.64 -22.68
C ARG A 119 -16.36 0.90 -21.57
N ARG A 120 -15.75 -0.15 -21.01
CA ARG A 120 -14.79 -0.05 -19.90
C ARG A 120 -13.43 0.52 -20.29
N PHE A 121 -13.01 0.45 -21.56
CA PHE A 121 -11.86 1.20 -22.05
C PHE A 121 -12.02 2.71 -21.81
N ILE A 122 -13.26 3.21 -21.91
CA ILE A 122 -13.58 4.61 -21.61
C ILE A 122 -13.84 4.79 -20.11
N THR A 123 -14.77 4.02 -19.53
CA THR A 123 -15.24 4.26 -18.15
C THR A 123 -14.27 3.81 -17.05
N SER A 124 -13.16 3.13 -17.39
CA SER A 124 -12.04 2.91 -16.47
C SER A 124 -11.35 4.23 -16.07
N GLY A 125 -11.45 5.25 -16.92
CA GLY A 125 -10.77 6.53 -16.72
C GLY A 125 -9.25 6.46 -16.90
N LEU A 126 -8.66 5.35 -17.38
CA LEU A 126 -7.20 5.22 -17.49
C LEU A 126 -6.57 6.38 -18.27
N ALA A 127 -7.17 6.78 -19.39
CA ALA A 127 -6.67 7.90 -20.19
C ALA A 127 -6.62 9.21 -19.40
N VAL A 128 -7.68 9.49 -18.62
CA VAL A 128 -7.74 10.64 -17.70
C VAL A 128 -6.63 10.55 -16.65
N TRP A 129 -6.42 9.38 -16.04
CA TRP A 129 -5.38 9.21 -15.03
C TRP A 129 -3.96 9.35 -15.58
N LEU A 130 -3.73 8.95 -16.83
CA LEU A 130 -2.44 9.14 -17.50
C LEU A 130 -2.18 10.60 -17.85
N ASP A 131 -3.21 11.37 -18.23
CA ASP A 131 -3.08 12.82 -18.36
C ASP A 131 -2.70 13.43 -16.99
N VAL A 132 -3.42 13.08 -15.92
CA VAL A 132 -3.07 13.56 -14.57
C VAL A 132 -1.63 13.21 -14.21
N ALA A 133 -1.17 12.00 -14.50
CA ALA A 133 0.21 11.59 -14.22
C ALA A 133 1.24 12.42 -14.99
N GLU A 134 0.99 12.74 -16.26
CA GLU A 134 1.82 13.66 -17.06
C GLU A 134 1.92 15.04 -16.37
N ARG A 135 0.78 15.59 -15.94
CA ARG A 135 0.73 16.89 -15.24
C ARG A 135 1.44 16.87 -13.89
N THR A 136 1.21 15.86 -13.07
CA THR A 136 1.65 15.82 -11.67
C THR A 136 3.03 15.21 -11.47
N SER A 137 3.60 14.62 -12.53
CA SER A 137 4.98 14.12 -12.56
C SER A 137 5.86 14.86 -13.58
N HIS A 138 5.35 15.93 -14.18
CA HIS A 138 6.05 16.86 -15.06
C HIS A 138 6.76 16.21 -16.26
N PHE A 139 6.03 15.39 -17.01
CA PHE A 139 6.49 14.85 -18.28
C PHE A 139 5.34 14.83 -19.29
N GLU A 140 5.64 14.76 -20.58
CA GLU A 140 4.63 14.55 -21.62
C GLU A 140 5.09 13.47 -22.57
N LEU A 141 4.24 12.46 -22.82
CA LEU A 141 4.56 11.42 -23.78
C LEU A 141 4.53 12.01 -25.22
N PRO A 142 5.60 11.85 -26.01
CA PRO A 142 5.65 12.37 -27.36
C PRO A 142 4.59 11.74 -28.27
N GLU A 143 4.00 12.56 -29.14
CA GLU A 143 2.88 12.13 -30.01
C GLU A 143 3.21 10.89 -30.89
N PRO A 144 4.39 10.75 -31.52
CA PRO A 144 4.72 9.53 -32.26
C PRO A 144 4.73 8.26 -31.40
N VAL A 145 5.06 8.39 -30.12
CA VAL A 145 5.06 7.28 -29.16
C VAL A 145 3.63 6.97 -28.73
N ARG A 146 2.85 8.00 -28.40
CA ARG A 146 1.42 7.88 -28.03
C ARG A 146 0.59 7.24 -29.15
N ALA A 147 0.83 7.64 -30.39
CA ALA A 147 0.17 7.12 -31.57
C ALA A 147 0.65 5.71 -31.98
N SER A 148 1.61 5.12 -31.27
CA SER A 148 2.11 3.79 -31.59
C SER A 148 1.10 2.69 -31.22
N ALA A 149 1.11 1.59 -31.98
CA ALA A 149 0.31 0.41 -31.64
C ALA A 149 0.72 -0.19 -30.29
N LEU A 150 2.01 -0.13 -29.95
CA LEU A 150 2.53 -0.71 -28.71
C LEU A 150 1.95 -0.01 -27.46
N ILE A 151 1.87 1.32 -27.46
CA ILE A 151 1.29 2.06 -26.34
C ILE A 151 -0.22 1.82 -26.25
N ARG A 152 -0.93 1.75 -27.38
CA ARG A 152 -2.36 1.39 -27.38
C ARG A 152 -2.59 -0.01 -26.79
N ASP A 153 -1.84 -1.01 -27.25
CA ASP A 153 -1.96 -2.38 -26.75
C ASP A 153 -1.63 -2.47 -25.24
N LEU A 154 -0.66 -1.68 -24.76
CA LEU A 154 -0.34 -1.57 -23.33
C LEU A 154 -1.49 -0.97 -22.53
N CYS A 155 -2.09 0.12 -23.01
CA CYS A 155 -3.28 0.71 -22.39
C CYS A 155 -4.43 -0.30 -22.33
N ASP A 156 -4.65 -1.07 -23.39
CA ASP A 156 -5.72 -2.07 -23.44
C ASP A 156 -5.53 -3.16 -22.37
N GLU A 157 -4.30 -3.67 -22.20
CA GLU A 157 -4.03 -4.64 -21.14
C GLU A 157 -4.07 -4.00 -19.74
N ALA A 158 -3.63 -2.76 -19.58
CA ALA A 158 -3.73 -2.02 -18.31
C ALA A 158 -5.19 -1.81 -17.88
N VAL A 159 -6.09 -1.46 -18.80
CA VAL A 159 -7.53 -1.35 -18.49
C VAL A 159 -8.08 -2.68 -17.99
N LYS A 160 -7.75 -3.81 -18.63
CA LYS A 160 -8.21 -5.13 -18.16
C LYS A 160 -7.72 -5.44 -16.75
N LEU A 161 -6.46 -5.09 -16.46
CA LEU A 161 -5.86 -5.25 -15.13
C LEU A 161 -6.51 -4.34 -14.07
N LEU A 162 -7.09 -3.21 -14.47
CA LEU A 162 -7.84 -2.33 -13.59
C LEU A 162 -9.27 -2.81 -13.34
N ILE A 163 -10.00 -3.12 -14.41
CA ILE A 163 -11.45 -3.30 -14.37
C ILE A 163 -11.85 -4.72 -13.94
N LEU A 164 -11.14 -5.75 -14.38
CA LEU A 164 -11.53 -7.13 -14.11
C LEU A 164 -11.39 -7.51 -12.62
N PRO A 165 -10.32 -7.14 -11.91
CA PRO A 165 -10.27 -7.35 -10.46
C PRO A 165 -11.35 -6.53 -9.73
N HIS A 166 -11.55 -5.27 -10.14
CA HIS A 166 -12.60 -4.43 -9.57
C HIS A 166 -13.97 -5.10 -9.67
N ASP A 167 -14.34 -5.59 -10.84
CA ASP A 167 -15.64 -6.21 -11.09
C ASP A 167 -15.86 -7.47 -10.24
N VAL A 168 -14.79 -8.23 -9.97
CA VAL A 168 -14.85 -9.38 -9.04
C VAL A 168 -15.06 -8.92 -7.60
N PHE A 169 -14.42 -7.83 -7.17
CA PHE A 169 -14.58 -7.29 -5.81
C PHE A 169 -15.91 -6.57 -5.59
N SER A 170 -16.52 -6.02 -6.65
CA SER A 170 -17.69 -5.16 -6.55
C SER A 170 -19.01 -5.85 -6.89
N VAL A 171 -18.98 -7.08 -7.43
CA VAL A 171 -20.15 -7.76 -8.01
C VAL A 171 -21.33 -7.85 -7.04
N GLU A 172 -21.13 -8.27 -5.79
CA GLU A 172 -22.25 -8.43 -4.84
C GLU A 172 -22.93 -7.09 -4.53
N ARG A 173 -22.14 -6.02 -4.40
CA ARG A 173 -22.65 -4.66 -4.13
C ARG A 173 -23.37 -4.11 -5.34
N GLU A 174 -22.82 -4.31 -6.53
CA GLU A 174 -23.38 -3.82 -7.79
C GLU A 174 -24.68 -4.54 -8.13
N GLU A 175 -24.72 -5.86 -7.99
CA GLU A 175 -25.93 -6.66 -8.16
C GLU A 175 -27.03 -6.24 -7.17
N ALA A 176 -26.69 -6.01 -5.89
CA ALA A 176 -27.65 -5.53 -4.89
C ALA A 176 -28.25 -4.15 -5.22
N ARG A 177 -27.58 -3.35 -6.05
CA ARG A 177 -28.05 -2.05 -6.55
C ARG A 177 -28.77 -2.14 -7.89
N GLY A 178 -28.90 -3.33 -8.46
CA GLY A 178 -29.47 -3.54 -9.79
C GLY A 178 -28.56 -3.06 -10.92
N GLU A 179 -27.26 -2.90 -10.67
CA GLU A 179 -26.29 -2.63 -11.73
C GLU A 179 -26.13 -3.88 -12.61
N VAL A 180 -26.02 -3.64 -13.93
CA VAL A 180 -25.83 -4.71 -14.94
C VAL A 180 -24.48 -4.62 -15.64
N ASP A 181 -23.77 -3.50 -15.45
CA ASP A 181 -22.47 -3.22 -16.05
C ASP A 181 -21.33 -3.74 -15.16
N ASN A 182 -21.24 -5.07 -15.06
CA ASN A 182 -20.15 -5.77 -14.36
C ASN A 182 -19.77 -7.03 -15.15
N MET A 183 -18.46 -7.30 -15.35
CA MET A 183 -18.02 -8.45 -16.15
C MET A 183 -18.53 -9.79 -15.63
N VAL A 184 -18.61 -9.97 -14.31
CA VAL A 184 -19.15 -11.20 -13.69
C VAL A 184 -20.59 -11.39 -14.13
N LEU A 185 -21.43 -10.36 -13.98
CA LEU A 185 -22.86 -10.42 -14.34
C LEU A 185 -23.06 -10.63 -15.85
N VAL A 186 -22.26 -9.94 -16.68
CA VAL A 186 -22.27 -10.09 -18.14
C VAL A 186 -21.96 -11.54 -18.54
N MET A 187 -20.93 -12.14 -17.96
CA MET A 187 -20.54 -13.51 -18.27
C MET A 187 -21.51 -14.55 -17.70
N GLU A 188 -22.07 -14.32 -16.50
CA GLU A 188 -23.15 -15.16 -15.95
C GLU A 188 -24.35 -15.19 -16.89
N HIS A 189 -24.80 -14.02 -17.35
CA HIS A 189 -25.92 -13.91 -18.29
C HIS A 189 -25.63 -14.57 -19.64
N ALA A 190 -24.42 -14.36 -20.20
CA ALA A 190 -24.05 -14.87 -21.51
C ALA A 190 -23.82 -16.39 -21.53
N THR A 191 -23.30 -16.96 -20.44
CA THR A 191 -22.85 -18.37 -20.41
C THR A 191 -23.76 -19.30 -19.61
N GLY A 192 -24.57 -18.75 -18.68
CA GLY A 192 -25.34 -19.54 -17.72
C GLY A 192 -24.48 -20.30 -16.70
N LYS A 193 -23.17 -20.04 -16.63
CA LYS A 193 -22.25 -20.69 -15.68
C LYS A 193 -22.44 -20.16 -14.26
N PRO A 194 -22.17 -20.96 -13.22
CA PRO A 194 -22.15 -20.49 -11.84
C PRO A 194 -21.09 -19.40 -11.60
N ARG A 195 -21.38 -18.44 -10.72
CA ARG A 195 -20.49 -17.32 -10.34
C ARG A 195 -19.04 -17.71 -10.12
N ALA A 196 -18.81 -18.76 -9.31
CA ALA A 196 -17.46 -19.21 -8.97
C ALA A 196 -16.64 -19.63 -10.21
N GLN A 197 -17.30 -20.22 -11.21
CA GLN A 197 -16.66 -20.59 -12.47
C GLN A 197 -16.36 -19.35 -13.32
N VAL A 198 -17.32 -18.41 -13.40
CA VAL A 198 -17.12 -17.12 -14.09
C VAL A 198 -15.96 -16.33 -13.47
N ILE A 199 -15.90 -16.23 -12.14
CA ILE A 199 -14.79 -15.59 -11.43
C ILE A 199 -13.45 -16.26 -11.76
N THR A 200 -13.41 -17.60 -11.86
CA THR A 200 -12.19 -18.33 -12.24
C THR A 200 -11.74 -17.97 -13.66
N GLU A 201 -12.68 -17.80 -14.59
CA GLU A 201 -12.41 -17.36 -15.97
C GLU A 201 -11.91 -15.91 -16.03
N ILE A 202 -12.53 -15.01 -15.27
CA ILE A 202 -12.08 -13.62 -15.15
C ILE A 202 -10.67 -13.54 -14.54
N GLN A 203 -10.38 -14.33 -13.51
CA GLN A 203 -9.03 -14.43 -12.94
C GLN A 203 -8.01 -14.94 -13.96
N ALA A 204 -8.40 -15.83 -14.89
CA ALA A 204 -7.54 -16.25 -15.98
C ALA A 204 -7.29 -15.11 -16.98
N MET A 205 -8.33 -14.33 -17.32
CA MET A 205 -8.20 -13.14 -18.16
C MET A 205 -7.26 -12.11 -17.53
N VAL A 206 -7.33 -11.88 -16.21
CA VAL A 206 -6.41 -10.99 -15.48
C VAL A 206 -4.97 -11.49 -15.58
N ARG A 207 -4.73 -12.80 -15.36
CA ARG A 207 -3.39 -13.38 -15.48
C ARG A 207 -2.83 -13.25 -16.90
N ASP A 208 -3.66 -13.45 -17.91
CA ASP A 208 -3.23 -13.36 -19.31
C ASP A 208 -2.98 -11.91 -19.74
N ALA A 209 -3.82 -10.96 -19.29
CA ALA A 209 -3.57 -9.53 -19.48
C ALA A 209 -2.25 -9.11 -18.82
N GLY A 210 -1.96 -9.59 -17.61
CA GLY A 210 -0.68 -9.32 -16.92
C GLY A 210 0.53 -9.82 -17.69
N LYS A 211 0.46 -11.05 -18.22
CA LYS A 211 1.54 -11.60 -19.07
C LYS A 211 1.73 -10.80 -20.35
N ARG A 212 0.63 -10.41 -21.01
CA ARG A 212 0.67 -9.62 -22.24
C ARG A 212 1.24 -8.23 -21.98
N PHE A 213 0.83 -7.57 -20.89
CA PHE A 213 1.37 -6.28 -20.46
C PHE A 213 2.89 -6.34 -20.32
N LEU A 214 3.42 -7.32 -19.56
CA LEU A 214 4.86 -7.49 -19.38
C LEU A 214 5.60 -7.79 -20.70
N LEU A 215 4.99 -8.57 -21.60
CA LEU A 215 5.56 -8.86 -22.92
C LEU A 215 5.62 -7.59 -23.79
N LEU A 216 4.55 -6.81 -23.84
CA LEU A 216 4.49 -5.56 -24.60
C LEU A 216 5.49 -4.55 -24.03
N GLU A 217 5.56 -4.43 -22.70
CA GLU A 217 6.48 -3.55 -22.02
C GLU A 217 7.95 -3.88 -22.33
N SER A 218 8.30 -5.17 -22.46
CA SER A 218 9.65 -5.57 -22.85
C SER A 218 10.10 -5.05 -24.22
N ARG A 219 9.16 -4.59 -25.06
CA ARG A 219 9.39 -4.04 -26.40
C ARG A 219 9.50 -2.51 -26.41
N ILE A 220 9.31 -1.84 -25.28
CA ILE A 220 9.43 -0.38 -25.16
C ILE A 220 10.82 0.14 -25.61
N PRO A 221 11.95 -0.51 -25.26
CA PRO A 221 13.27 -0.09 -25.76
C PRO A 221 13.41 -0.18 -27.29
N GLU A 222 12.78 -1.17 -27.92
CA GLU A 222 12.75 -1.33 -29.38
C GLU A 222 11.96 -0.19 -30.04
N LEU A 223 10.84 0.22 -29.44
CA LEU A 223 10.05 1.36 -29.92
C LEU A 223 10.87 2.65 -29.87
N GLY A 224 11.58 2.90 -28.76
CA GLY A 224 12.45 4.06 -28.61
C GLY A 224 13.57 4.12 -29.65
N THR A 225 14.15 2.96 -29.97
CA THR A 225 15.16 2.84 -31.05
C THR A 225 14.53 3.09 -32.42
N THR A 226 13.36 2.50 -32.68
CA THR A 226 12.65 2.60 -33.97
C THR A 226 12.25 4.04 -34.30
N LEU A 227 11.82 4.80 -33.29
CA LEU A 227 11.41 6.20 -33.44
C LEU A 227 12.59 7.19 -33.31
N ALA A 228 13.81 6.69 -33.11
CA ALA A 228 15.02 7.49 -32.90
C ALA A 228 14.86 8.57 -31.81
N LEU A 229 14.24 8.19 -30.68
CA LEU A 229 13.91 9.11 -29.60
C LEU A 229 15.16 9.67 -28.91
N GLY A 230 15.11 10.95 -28.55
CA GLY A 230 16.13 11.58 -27.72
C GLY A 230 16.03 11.15 -26.25
N PRO A 231 17.03 11.47 -25.40
CA PRO A 231 17.03 11.09 -23.99
C PRO A 231 15.81 11.58 -23.19
N SER A 232 15.32 12.79 -23.49
CA SER A 232 14.13 13.35 -22.84
C SER A 232 12.86 12.56 -23.19
N ASP A 233 12.70 12.22 -24.46
CA ASP A 233 11.55 11.47 -24.97
C ASP A 233 11.54 10.03 -24.45
N LEU A 234 12.72 9.41 -24.33
CA LEU A 234 12.88 8.10 -23.69
C LEU A 234 12.47 8.15 -22.22
N ALA A 235 12.92 9.16 -21.46
CA ALA A 235 12.55 9.32 -20.06
C ALA A 235 11.04 9.57 -19.87
N ALA A 236 10.41 10.33 -20.77
CA ALA A 236 8.97 10.55 -20.78
C ALA A 236 8.20 9.25 -21.09
N MET A 237 8.67 8.47 -22.07
CA MET A 237 8.09 7.16 -22.40
C MET A 237 8.18 6.18 -21.21
N ASP A 238 9.34 6.08 -20.56
CA ASP A 238 9.52 5.24 -19.38
C ASP A 238 8.62 5.70 -18.22
N SER A 239 8.50 7.02 -18.01
CA SER A 239 7.62 7.60 -17.00
C SER A 239 6.15 7.30 -17.28
N TYR A 240 5.73 7.33 -18.54
CA TYR A 240 4.35 6.99 -18.94
C TYR A 240 4.02 5.52 -18.71
N VAL A 241 4.94 4.61 -19.05
CA VAL A 241 4.77 3.17 -18.78
C VAL A 241 4.77 2.87 -17.29
N LYS A 242 5.61 3.57 -16.52
CA LYS A 242 5.57 3.51 -15.06
C LYS A 242 4.24 4.02 -14.51
N ALA A 243 3.71 5.14 -15.01
CA ALA A 243 2.42 5.68 -14.59
C ALA A 243 1.28 4.68 -14.84
N MET A 244 1.29 3.95 -15.95
CA MET A 244 0.34 2.84 -16.19
C MET A 244 0.45 1.75 -15.12
N ARG A 245 1.67 1.32 -14.77
CA ARG A 245 1.89 0.34 -13.70
C ARG A 245 1.42 0.85 -12.34
N ASP A 246 1.74 2.10 -12.02
CA ASP A 246 1.36 2.75 -10.77
C ASP A 246 -0.18 2.86 -10.66
N CYS A 247 -0.87 3.20 -11.75
CA CYS A 247 -2.34 3.18 -11.80
C CYS A 247 -2.90 1.78 -11.53
N VAL A 248 -2.39 0.76 -12.26
CA VAL A 248 -2.83 -0.64 -12.12
C VAL A 248 -2.64 -1.12 -10.68
N ARG A 249 -1.43 -0.94 -10.14
CA ARG A 249 -1.08 -1.43 -8.81
C ARG A 249 -1.75 -0.62 -7.72
N GLY A 250 -1.75 0.70 -7.85
CA GLY A 250 -2.24 1.61 -6.84
C GLY A 250 -3.74 1.51 -6.63
N LEU A 251 -4.52 1.36 -7.72
CA LEU A 251 -5.96 1.12 -7.60
C LEU A 251 -6.26 -0.25 -6.98
N TYR A 252 -5.50 -1.28 -7.31
CA TYR A 252 -5.64 -2.60 -6.68
C TYR A 252 -5.35 -2.57 -5.17
N ASP A 253 -4.29 -1.88 -4.75
CA ASP A 253 -3.94 -1.74 -3.33
C ASP A 253 -4.96 -0.87 -2.57
N TRP A 254 -5.45 0.20 -3.20
CA TRP A 254 -6.53 1.02 -2.64
C TRP A 254 -7.83 0.24 -2.48
N GLN A 255 -8.21 -0.59 -3.46
CA GLN A 255 -9.40 -1.44 -3.41
C GLN A 255 -9.40 -2.39 -2.21
N LYS A 256 -8.24 -2.97 -1.87
CA LYS A 256 -8.10 -3.84 -0.69
C LYS A 256 -8.28 -3.12 0.65
N GLY A 257 -8.05 -1.80 0.67
CA GLY A 257 -8.01 -1.00 1.90
C GLY A 257 -9.17 -0.03 2.09
N THR A 258 -10.10 0.06 1.14
CA THR A 258 -11.19 1.05 1.14
C THR A 258 -12.53 0.44 1.58
N ALA A 259 -13.22 1.13 2.50
CA ALA A 259 -14.58 0.77 2.92
C ALA A 259 -15.64 0.91 1.81
N ARG A 260 -15.27 1.44 0.63
CA ARG A 260 -16.16 1.60 -0.54
C ARG A 260 -16.73 0.25 -1.03
N TYR A 261 -16.08 -0.87 -0.72
CA TYR A 261 -16.46 -2.22 -1.15
C TYR A 261 -16.75 -3.19 0.01
N ASP A 262 -16.82 -2.71 1.26
CA ASP A 262 -17.15 -3.53 2.43
C ASP A 262 -18.67 -3.64 2.61
N LEU A 263 -19.23 -4.84 2.42
CA LEU A 263 -20.66 -5.12 2.55
C LEU A 263 -21.19 -5.02 3.99
N GLN A 264 -20.34 -5.22 5.01
CA GLN A 264 -20.76 -5.11 6.42
C GLN A 264 -20.81 -3.64 6.88
N ALA A 265 -19.91 -2.79 6.39
CA ALA A 265 -19.95 -1.35 6.65
C ALA A 265 -21.05 -0.62 5.85
N ALA A 266 -21.57 -1.23 4.79
CA ALA A 266 -22.55 -0.65 3.89
C ALA A 266 -23.99 -0.66 4.44
N GLY A 267 -24.26 -1.36 5.54
CA GLY A 267 -25.60 -1.60 6.10
C GLY A 267 -26.49 -0.35 6.26
N ASP A 268 -25.89 0.83 6.48
CA ASP A 268 -26.63 2.10 6.58
C ASP A 268 -26.35 3.09 5.44
N ALA A 269 -25.27 2.89 4.66
CA ALA A 269 -24.91 3.75 3.51
C ALA A 269 -25.62 3.35 2.21
N ILE A 270 -26.26 2.17 2.19
CA ILE A 270 -26.90 1.57 1.00
C ILE A 270 -28.17 2.34 0.56
N ALA A 271 -28.83 3.10 1.43
CA ALA A 271 -30.07 3.81 1.09
C ALA A 271 -29.86 5.24 0.52
N SER A 272 -28.83 5.96 0.96
CA SER A 272 -28.75 7.42 0.78
C SER A 272 -27.98 7.90 -0.44
N GLY A 273 -27.15 7.07 -1.09
CA GLY A 273 -26.23 7.56 -2.13
C GLY A 273 -25.49 8.82 -1.69
N TYR A 274 -24.82 8.78 -0.53
CA TYR A 274 -24.02 9.85 0.08
C TYR A 274 -24.64 11.26 0.24
N GLU A 275 -25.86 11.54 -0.25
CA GLU A 275 -26.51 12.85 -0.11
C GLU A 275 -27.32 12.97 1.18
N ASP A 276 -27.88 11.87 1.70
CA ASP A 276 -28.63 11.86 2.98
C ASP A 276 -27.81 11.39 4.19
N ALA A 277 -26.49 11.21 4.05
CA ALA A 277 -25.64 11.15 5.24
C ALA A 277 -25.45 12.60 5.74
N PRO A 278 -25.72 12.92 7.02
CA PRO A 278 -25.54 14.27 7.57
C PRO A 278 -24.04 14.59 7.78
N LEU A 279 -23.23 14.47 6.72
CA LEU A 279 -21.78 14.66 6.73
C LEU A 279 -21.33 15.92 5.98
N LEU A 280 -22.27 16.78 5.54
CA LEU A 280 -21.95 18.07 4.90
C LEU A 280 -22.53 19.29 5.62
N ARG A 281 -22.84 19.19 6.92
CA ARG A 281 -23.06 20.38 7.74
C ARG A 281 -22.26 20.34 9.03
N THR A 282 -21.50 21.41 9.19
CA THR A 282 -20.62 21.78 10.31
C THR A 282 -19.25 21.10 10.27
N ALA A 283 -18.25 21.91 9.95
CA ALA A 283 -16.95 21.80 10.55
C ALA A 283 -17.15 21.76 12.08
N SER A 284 -17.21 20.55 12.62
CA SER A 284 -17.16 20.30 14.05
C SER A 284 -15.92 19.46 14.28
N THR A 285 -14.93 20.08 14.92
CA THR A 285 -13.72 19.45 15.44
C THR A 285 -14.10 18.42 16.48
N SER A 286 -14.39 17.20 16.02
CA SER A 286 -14.43 16.00 16.85
C SER A 286 -13.40 15.01 16.29
N PRO A 287 -12.50 14.47 17.11
CA PRO A 287 -11.42 13.60 16.62
C PRO A 287 -11.99 12.33 15.98
N SER A 288 -11.46 11.96 14.82
CA SER A 288 -11.72 10.66 14.16
C SER A 288 -11.60 9.51 15.16
N PRO A 289 -12.36 8.41 15.00
CA PRO A 289 -12.16 7.21 15.80
C PRO A 289 -10.69 6.80 15.69
N ALA A 290 -10.03 6.63 16.84
CA ALA A 290 -8.61 6.38 16.90
C ALA A 290 -8.27 5.12 16.09
N ILE A 291 -7.46 5.27 15.05
CA ILE A 291 -6.87 4.14 14.35
C ILE A 291 -6.08 3.34 15.39
N ARG A 292 -6.48 2.11 15.67
CA ARG A 292 -5.77 1.21 16.59
C ARG A 292 -4.37 0.98 16.02
N ARG A 293 -3.33 1.38 16.76
CA ARG A 293 -1.92 1.19 16.39
C ARG A 293 -1.21 0.36 17.45
N PRO A 294 -0.26 -0.52 17.07
CA PRO A 294 0.54 -1.24 18.05
C PRO A 294 1.47 -0.25 18.74
N ARG A 295 1.51 -0.31 20.07
CA ARG A 295 2.49 0.41 20.88
C ARG A 295 3.85 -0.28 20.81
N HIS A 296 3.85 -1.61 20.73
CA HIS A 296 5.06 -2.42 20.61
C HIS A 296 5.00 -3.34 19.39
N LEU A 297 5.94 -3.15 18.46
CA LEU A 297 6.15 -4.00 17.30
C LEU A 297 7.40 -4.86 17.47
N ALA A 298 7.27 -6.17 17.36
CA ALA A 298 8.40 -7.11 17.29
C ALA A 298 8.60 -7.58 15.84
N ILE A 299 9.84 -7.72 15.38
CA ILE A 299 10.12 -8.24 14.03
C ILE A 299 11.21 -9.31 14.03
N ILE A 300 10.95 -10.37 13.28
CA ILE A 300 11.86 -11.46 12.96
C ILE A 300 12.30 -11.30 11.48
N PRO A 301 13.41 -10.60 11.22
CA PRO A 301 13.92 -10.37 9.87
C PRO A 301 14.63 -11.62 9.33
N ASP A 302 13.87 -12.45 8.61
CA ASP A 302 14.34 -13.67 7.96
C ASP A 302 14.45 -13.50 6.43
N GLY A 303 15.27 -14.32 5.79
CA GLY A 303 15.37 -14.40 4.33
C GLY A 303 16.66 -13.90 3.71
N ASN A 304 17.59 -13.28 4.46
CA ASN A 304 18.86 -12.75 3.91
C ASN A 304 19.63 -13.77 3.03
N ARG A 305 19.79 -15.01 3.53
CA ARG A 305 20.49 -16.09 2.81
C ARG A 305 19.72 -16.57 1.57
N ARG A 306 18.39 -16.69 1.69
CA ARG A 306 17.51 -17.16 0.62
C ARG A 306 17.46 -16.13 -0.51
N TRP A 307 17.37 -14.85 -0.14
CA TRP A 307 17.39 -13.73 -1.04
C TRP A 307 18.70 -13.64 -1.83
N ALA A 308 19.86 -13.75 -1.16
CA ALA A 308 21.16 -13.71 -1.85
C ALA A 308 21.30 -14.84 -2.86
N ARG A 309 20.88 -16.06 -2.49
CA ARG A 309 20.86 -17.22 -3.38
C ARG A 309 19.94 -17.01 -4.58
N ASN A 310 18.72 -16.54 -4.35
CA ASN A 310 17.72 -16.35 -5.42
C ASN A 310 18.13 -15.26 -6.42
N ASN A 311 18.88 -14.24 -5.96
CA ASN A 311 19.38 -13.15 -6.80
C ASN A 311 20.77 -13.43 -7.39
N GLY A 312 21.37 -14.59 -7.12
CA GLY A 312 22.71 -14.93 -7.63
C GLY A 312 23.84 -14.02 -7.11
N VAL A 313 23.66 -13.40 -5.95
CA VAL A 313 24.62 -12.47 -5.35
C VAL A 313 25.33 -13.09 -4.12
N PRO A 314 26.52 -12.59 -3.73
CA PRO A 314 27.20 -13.05 -2.53
C PRO A 314 26.36 -12.86 -1.26
N LEU A 315 26.53 -13.74 -0.27
CA LEU A 315 25.82 -13.68 1.02
C LEU A 315 26.01 -12.33 1.74
N ALA A 316 27.20 -11.73 1.60
CA ALA A 316 27.49 -10.41 2.14
C ALA A 316 26.54 -9.32 1.62
N GLU A 317 26.12 -9.41 0.35
CA GLU A 317 25.19 -8.44 -0.23
C GLU A 317 23.77 -8.61 0.35
N GLY A 318 23.34 -9.84 0.59
CA GLY A 318 22.06 -10.11 1.27
C GLY A 318 22.03 -9.55 2.69
N PHE A 319 23.12 -9.71 3.45
CA PHE A 319 23.22 -9.10 4.78
C PHE A 319 23.28 -7.57 4.70
N ARG A 320 24.06 -7.00 3.78
CA ARG A 320 24.16 -5.54 3.59
C ARG A 320 22.78 -4.92 3.30
N ARG A 321 22.04 -5.47 2.33
CA ARG A 321 20.67 -5.05 2.00
C ARG A 321 19.72 -5.20 3.18
N GLY A 322 19.77 -6.34 3.87
CA GLY A 322 18.96 -6.54 5.07
C GLY A 322 19.28 -5.52 6.17
N THR A 323 20.53 -5.14 6.34
CA THR A 323 20.91 -4.14 7.33
C THR A 323 20.46 -2.73 6.96
N ASP A 324 20.50 -2.36 5.67
CA ASP A 324 19.99 -1.07 5.19
C ASP A 324 18.50 -0.87 5.54
N ASN A 325 17.72 -1.96 5.56
CA ASN A 325 16.28 -1.91 5.86
C ASN A 325 15.95 -1.62 7.32
N PHE A 326 16.87 -1.81 8.28
CA PHE A 326 16.58 -1.53 9.69
C PHE A 326 16.35 -0.04 9.94
N ALA A 327 17.20 0.83 9.39
CA ALA A 327 17.04 2.27 9.57
C ALA A 327 15.74 2.78 8.93
N ALA A 328 15.41 2.25 7.74
CA ALA A 328 14.17 2.57 7.05
C ALA A 328 12.94 2.12 7.84
N LEU A 329 12.92 0.86 8.31
CA LEU A 329 11.85 0.31 9.16
C LEU A 329 11.62 1.19 10.40
N LEU A 330 12.69 1.53 11.12
CA LEU A 330 12.57 2.36 12.32
C LEU A 330 12.02 3.76 12.02
N GLY A 331 12.41 4.36 10.89
CA GLY A 331 11.81 5.61 10.43
C GLY A 331 10.30 5.48 10.19
N TRP A 332 9.87 4.41 9.50
CA TRP A 332 8.45 4.18 9.25
C TRP A 332 7.65 3.89 10.54
N CYS A 333 8.24 3.17 11.49
CA CYS A 333 7.65 2.91 12.81
C CYS A 333 7.49 4.19 13.64
N ASP A 334 8.50 5.07 13.60
CA ASP A 334 8.48 6.37 14.27
C ASP A 334 7.39 7.28 13.68
N GLU A 335 7.29 7.35 12.34
CA GLU A 335 6.20 8.04 11.63
C GLU A 335 4.81 7.47 11.98
N ALA A 336 4.74 6.16 12.23
CA ALA A 336 3.53 5.48 12.69
C ALA A 336 3.26 5.67 14.19
N SER A 337 4.12 6.37 14.93
CA SER A 337 4.02 6.60 16.38
C SER A 337 4.05 5.31 17.21
N ILE A 338 4.85 4.34 16.78
CA ILE A 338 5.12 3.11 17.55
C ILE A 338 6.11 3.44 18.67
N GLU A 339 5.79 3.05 19.91
CA GLU A 339 6.58 3.42 21.08
C GLU A 339 7.82 2.52 21.25
N VAL A 340 7.69 1.24 20.93
CA VAL A 340 8.75 0.24 21.10
C VAL A 340 8.87 -0.65 19.86
N VAL A 341 10.09 -0.83 19.36
CA VAL A 341 10.40 -1.79 18.30
C VAL A 341 11.43 -2.81 18.79
N SER A 342 11.11 -4.10 18.72
CA SER A 342 12.02 -5.19 19.07
C SER A 342 12.54 -5.90 17.82
N LEU A 343 13.83 -5.73 17.54
CA LEU A 343 14.51 -6.30 16.36
C LEU A 343 15.21 -7.62 16.74
N TRP A 344 14.82 -8.74 16.13
CA TRP A 344 15.56 -9.99 16.29
C TRP A 344 16.81 -10.00 15.42
N MET A 345 17.98 -9.85 16.03
CA MET A 345 19.26 -9.75 15.31
C MET A 345 19.96 -11.11 15.24
N SER A 346 20.05 -11.82 16.37
CA SER A 346 20.67 -13.14 16.43
C SER A 346 20.20 -13.94 17.64
N SER A 347 20.21 -15.27 17.52
CA SER A 347 20.05 -16.20 18.64
C SER A 347 21.38 -16.90 18.98
N PRO A 348 21.54 -17.48 20.20
CA PRO A 348 22.69 -18.32 20.53
C PRO A 348 22.90 -19.46 19.52
N ASP A 349 21.80 -20.04 19.02
CA ASP A 349 21.80 -21.06 17.99
C ASP A 349 22.34 -20.55 16.64
N ASN A 350 22.06 -19.29 16.27
CA ASN A 350 22.65 -18.71 15.07
C ASN A 350 24.17 -18.56 15.20
N LEU A 351 24.66 -18.20 16.38
CA LEU A 351 26.10 -18.06 16.64
C LEU A 351 26.81 -19.43 16.69
N ALA A 352 26.16 -20.44 17.26
CA ALA A 352 26.76 -21.76 17.46
C ALA A 352 26.70 -22.67 16.22
N LYS A 353 25.62 -22.59 15.42
CA LYS A 353 25.35 -23.56 14.33
C LYS A 353 25.74 -23.08 12.93
N ARG A 354 25.99 -21.78 12.74
CA ARG A 354 26.34 -21.21 11.42
C ARG A 354 27.86 -21.22 11.20
N PRO A 355 28.32 -21.26 9.93
CA PRO A 355 29.74 -21.10 9.61
C PRO A 355 30.32 -19.80 10.18
N THR A 356 31.57 -19.86 10.69
CA THR A 356 32.22 -18.73 11.36
C THR A 356 32.33 -17.49 10.47
N ASP A 357 32.59 -17.67 9.18
CA ASP A 357 32.64 -16.61 8.18
C ASP A 357 31.26 -15.96 7.96
N GLU A 358 30.19 -16.74 7.92
CA GLU A 358 28.81 -16.22 7.85
C GLU A 358 28.48 -15.38 9.09
N VAL A 359 28.81 -15.86 10.28
CA VAL A 359 28.57 -15.13 11.54
C VAL A 359 29.36 -13.82 11.54
N ALA A 360 30.63 -13.84 11.15
CA ALA A 360 31.48 -12.65 11.08
C ALA A 360 30.92 -11.59 10.11
N VAL A 361 30.42 -12.01 8.94
CA VAL A 361 29.78 -11.12 7.97
C VAL A 361 28.51 -10.49 8.55
N ALA A 362 27.65 -11.28 9.18
CA ALA A 362 26.42 -10.79 9.78
C ALA A 362 26.70 -9.77 10.91
N LEU A 363 27.63 -10.08 11.82
CA LEU A 363 28.01 -9.19 12.92
C LEU A 363 28.61 -7.88 12.42
N ARG A 364 29.44 -7.92 11.36
CA ARG A 364 30.02 -6.71 10.76
C ARG A 364 28.96 -5.73 10.29
N TYR A 365 28.03 -6.16 9.42
CA TYR A 365 26.99 -5.26 8.90
C TYR A 365 26.03 -4.80 9.99
N THR A 366 25.75 -5.68 10.97
CA THR A 366 24.94 -5.33 12.12
C THR A 366 25.62 -4.25 12.97
N ALA A 367 26.93 -4.31 13.13
CA ALA A 367 27.71 -3.29 13.84
C ALA A 367 27.61 -1.92 13.15
N ASP A 368 27.62 -1.88 11.82
CA ASP A 368 27.50 -0.63 11.07
C ASP A 368 26.13 0.04 11.31
N VAL A 369 25.05 -0.74 11.32
CA VAL A 369 23.70 -0.23 11.66
C VAL A 369 23.63 0.26 13.10
N VAL A 370 24.15 -0.50 14.06
CA VAL A 370 24.14 -0.08 15.48
C VAL A 370 24.88 1.24 15.65
N ARG A 371 26.04 1.43 14.99
CA ARG A 371 26.76 2.71 15.00
C ARG A 371 25.93 3.83 14.39
N GLN A 372 25.29 3.60 13.25
CA GLN A 372 24.43 4.58 12.58
C GLN A 372 23.26 5.01 13.47
N LEU A 373 22.55 4.05 14.08
CA LEU A 373 21.43 4.32 14.97
C LEU A 373 21.86 5.03 16.26
N ALA A 374 23.00 4.64 16.85
CA ALA A 374 23.52 5.31 18.03
C ALA A 374 23.97 6.75 17.73
N HIS A 375 24.49 6.99 16.52
CA HIS A 375 24.93 8.31 16.08
C HIS A 375 23.76 9.25 15.77
N SER A 376 22.63 8.73 15.25
CA SER A 376 21.46 9.57 14.95
C SER A 376 20.84 10.21 16.18
N ARG A 377 20.99 9.58 17.37
CA ARG A 377 20.39 9.99 18.64
C ARG A 377 18.86 10.18 18.57
N HIS A 378 18.23 9.57 17.57
CA HIS A 378 16.79 9.64 17.34
C HIS A 378 16.02 8.59 18.14
N PHE A 379 16.68 7.47 18.47
CA PHE A 379 16.08 6.33 19.16
C PHE A 379 16.84 5.99 20.45
N ARG A 380 16.11 5.46 21.45
CA ARG A 380 16.70 4.88 22.66
C ARG A 380 17.02 3.41 22.42
N LEU A 381 18.29 3.04 22.31
CA LEU A 381 18.72 1.67 22.01
C LEU A 381 18.85 0.85 23.30
N ARG A 382 18.32 -0.37 23.29
CA ARG A 382 18.37 -1.30 24.43
C ARG A 382 18.79 -2.71 23.96
N PRO A 383 20.07 -3.09 24.13
CA PRO A 383 20.49 -4.47 23.90
C PRO A 383 19.78 -5.42 24.85
N ILE A 384 19.22 -6.51 24.32
CA ILE A 384 18.63 -7.61 25.09
C ILE A 384 19.22 -8.95 24.61
N GLY A 385 19.33 -9.92 25.51
CA GLY A 385 19.95 -11.22 25.25
C GLY A 385 21.28 -11.41 25.96
N ASN A 386 21.98 -12.50 25.67
CA ASN A 386 23.23 -12.84 26.35
C ASN A 386 24.45 -12.30 25.60
N LEU A 387 24.83 -11.06 25.91
CA LEU A 387 25.95 -10.39 25.24
C LEU A 387 27.31 -11.07 25.49
N THR A 388 27.45 -11.92 26.52
CA THR A 388 28.70 -12.64 26.77
C THR A 388 28.98 -13.73 25.73
N LEU A 389 28.00 -14.07 24.89
CA LEU A 389 28.15 -15.00 23.77
C LEU A 389 28.65 -14.30 22.49
N LEU A 390 28.76 -12.98 22.50
CA LEU A 390 29.20 -12.18 21.35
C LEU A 390 30.71 -11.88 21.46
N PRO A 391 31.38 -11.61 20.33
CA PRO A 391 32.72 -11.02 20.34
C PRO A 391 32.77 -9.76 21.20
N ALA A 392 33.86 -9.60 21.98
CA ALA A 392 33.96 -8.56 23.00
C ALA A 392 33.84 -7.13 22.44
N ASP A 393 34.34 -6.90 21.22
CA ASP A 393 34.24 -5.64 20.49
C ASP A 393 32.79 -5.31 20.10
N PHE A 394 32.02 -6.31 19.65
CA PHE A 394 30.61 -6.13 19.32
C PHE A 394 29.73 -5.96 20.56
N ALA A 395 30.02 -6.69 21.64
CA ALA A 395 29.35 -6.50 22.93
C ALA A 395 29.59 -5.09 23.51
N ALA A 396 30.84 -4.59 23.44
CA ALA A 396 31.18 -3.22 23.83
C ALA A 396 30.42 -2.19 22.99
N LEU A 397 30.36 -2.37 21.66
CA LEU A 397 29.58 -1.49 20.77
C LEU A 397 28.10 -1.40 21.18
N LEU A 398 27.46 -2.53 21.50
CA LEU A 398 26.07 -2.52 21.94
C LEU A 398 25.89 -1.79 23.27
N HIS A 399 26.84 -1.94 24.19
CA HIS A 399 26.84 -1.23 25.47
C HIS A 399 27.00 0.29 25.27
N ASP A 400 28.03 0.71 24.52
CA ASP A 400 28.29 2.12 24.21
C ASP A 400 27.11 2.78 23.51
N ALA A 401 26.45 2.06 22.58
CA ALA A 401 25.26 2.53 21.89
C ALA A 401 24.07 2.74 22.84
N ALA A 402 23.89 1.86 23.83
CA ALA A 402 22.86 1.97 24.84
C ALA A 402 23.11 3.16 25.78
N GLU A 403 24.35 3.33 26.24
CA GLU A 403 24.74 4.47 27.10
C GLU A 403 24.59 5.80 26.36
N ALA A 404 25.06 5.86 25.10
CA ALA A 404 24.93 7.03 24.25
C ALA A 404 23.46 7.45 24.05
N THR A 405 22.53 6.50 23.99
CA THR A 405 21.12 6.80 23.70
C THR A 405 20.22 6.77 24.94
N ALA A 406 20.78 6.59 26.14
CA ALA A 406 20.01 6.44 27.38
C ALA A 406 19.10 7.63 27.72
N GLY A 407 19.50 8.85 27.32
CA GLY A 407 18.73 10.09 27.53
C GLY A 407 17.74 10.43 26.41
N VAL A 408 17.60 9.59 25.38
CA VAL A 408 16.62 9.82 24.31
C VAL A 408 15.22 9.45 24.80
N HIS A 409 14.27 10.38 24.67
CA HIS A 409 12.88 10.23 25.13
C HIS A 409 11.88 9.78 24.03
N GLY A 410 12.38 9.47 22.83
CA GLY A 410 11.60 8.96 21.69
C GLY A 410 11.41 7.44 21.70
N MET A 411 11.16 6.86 20.53
CA MET A 411 10.96 5.41 20.35
C MET A 411 12.11 4.59 20.95
N THR A 412 11.75 3.54 21.70
CA THR A 412 12.72 2.58 22.24
C THR A 412 12.92 1.43 21.26
N VAL A 413 14.18 1.08 20.98
CA VAL A 413 14.52 -0.01 20.06
C VAL A 413 15.28 -1.09 20.83
N ASN A 414 14.64 -2.25 21.02
CA ASN A 414 15.32 -3.41 21.59
C ASN A 414 16.14 -4.12 20.51
N LEU A 415 17.42 -4.31 20.80
CA LEU A 415 18.39 -4.97 19.94
C LEU A 415 18.61 -6.39 20.47
N ALA A 416 17.83 -7.36 19.98
CA ALA A 416 17.87 -8.73 20.50
C ALA A 416 19.04 -9.51 19.88
N ALA A 417 20.18 -9.45 20.57
CA ALA A 417 21.45 -10.02 20.14
C ALA A 417 21.84 -11.19 21.04
N ALA A 418 22.16 -12.34 20.43
CA ALA A 418 22.29 -13.61 21.14
C ALA A 418 21.08 -13.88 22.08
N TYR A 419 19.89 -13.50 21.63
CA TYR A 419 18.68 -13.58 22.43
C TYR A 419 18.03 -14.96 22.36
N SER A 420 17.57 -15.45 23.52
CA SER A 420 16.78 -16.66 23.66
C SER A 420 15.66 -16.40 24.66
N GLY A 421 14.41 -16.47 24.22
CA GLY A 421 13.26 -16.23 25.09
C GLY A 421 13.12 -17.26 26.21
N THR A 422 13.53 -18.51 25.95
CA THR A 422 13.60 -19.53 27.00
C THR A 422 14.63 -19.16 28.07
N GLN A 423 15.79 -18.64 27.67
CA GLN A 423 16.83 -18.25 28.62
C GLN A 423 16.40 -17.00 29.41
N ASP A 424 15.77 -16.02 28.75
CA ASP A 424 15.20 -14.83 29.39
C ASP A 424 14.20 -15.21 30.49
N LEU A 425 13.31 -16.18 30.20
CA LEU A 425 12.38 -16.72 31.20
C LEU A 425 13.06 -17.45 32.35
N ILE A 426 14.05 -18.31 32.05
CA ILE A 426 14.82 -19.02 33.08
C ILE A 426 15.51 -18.03 34.01
N ASP A 427 16.11 -16.98 33.46
CA ASP A 427 16.84 -15.98 34.24
C ASP A 427 15.88 -15.09 35.06
N ALA A 428 14.73 -14.72 34.50
CA ALA A 428 13.67 -14.02 35.24
C ALA A 428 13.13 -14.86 36.42
N MET A 429 12.84 -16.15 36.19
CA MET A 429 12.41 -17.06 37.24
C MET A 429 13.49 -17.25 38.31
N ARG A 430 14.76 -17.40 37.92
CA ARG A 430 15.89 -17.48 38.86
C ARG A 430 16.04 -16.25 39.72
N ALA A 431 15.78 -15.06 39.17
CA ALA A 431 15.80 -13.80 39.91
C ALA A 431 14.69 -13.74 40.98
N CYS A 432 13.55 -14.41 40.76
CA CYS A 432 12.47 -14.50 41.73
C CYS A 432 12.72 -15.53 42.85
N LEU A 433 13.54 -16.57 42.61
CA LEU A 433 13.74 -17.68 43.55
C LEU A 433 14.20 -17.28 44.97
N PRO A 434 15.08 -16.27 45.18
CA PRO A 434 15.46 -15.84 46.52
C PRO A 434 14.28 -15.34 47.37
N GLU A 435 13.19 -14.90 46.75
CA GLU A 435 11.95 -14.48 47.43
C GLU A 435 11.03 -15.68 47.79
N GLY A 436 11.41 -16.90 47.36
CA GLY A 436 10.67 -18.14 47.58
C GLY A 436 9.70 -18.48 46.45
N ALA A 437 9.25 -19.74 46.39
CA ALA A 437 8.40 -20.24 45.29
C ALA A 437 7.07 -19.46 45.14
N ALA A 438 6.56 -18.88 46.23
CA ALA A 438 5.34 -18.06 46.20
C ALA A 438 5.53 -16.73 45.43
N ALA A 439 6.77 -16.29 45.20
CA ALA A 439 7.08 -15.09 44.43
C ALA A 439 7.09 -15.32 42.91
N LEU A 440 6.93 -16.56 42.43
CA LEU A 440 6.82 -16.86 41.00
C LEU A 440 5.41 -16.52 40.46
N THR A 441 5.03 -15.25 40.53
CA THR A 441 3.80 -14.72 39.92
C THR A 441 4.09 -14.13 38.55
N HIS A 442 3.04 -13.92 37.73
CA HIS A 442 3.18 -13.32 36.40
C HIS A 442 3.88 -11.95 36.48
N GLU A 443 3.44 -11.09 37.39
CA GLU A 443 3.94 -9.73 37.57
C GLU A 443 5.41 -9.71 38.01
N ARG A 444 5.79 -10.65 38.88
CA ARG A 444 7.18 -10.78 39.37
C ARG A 444 8.10 -11.28 38.26
N ILE A 445 7.69 -12.30 37.52
CA ILE A 445 8.46 -12.81 36.39
C ILE A 445 8.62 -11.71 35.34
N GLU A 446 7.54 -11.00 34.98
CA GLU A 446 7.57 -9.91 34.01
C GLU A 446 8.50 -8.76 34.41
N ALA A 447 8.55 -8.42 35.70
CA ALA A 447 9.47 -7.41 36.24
C ALA A 447 10.96 -7.77 36.09
N HIS A 448 11.27 -9.06 35.90
CA HIS A 448 12.64 -9.55 35.72
C HIS A 448 12.98 -9.93 34.27
N LEU A 449 12.03 -9.84 33.33
CA LEU A 449 12.31 -10.05 31.90
C LEU A 449 13.19 -8.93 31.34
N SER A 450 13.92 -9.23 30.27
CA SER A 450 14.76 -8.26 29.55
C SER A 450 13.98 -7.02 29.06
N THR A 451 12.68 -7.14 28.86
CA THR A 451 11.76 -6.07 28.42
C THR A 451 10.95 -5.42 29.54
N HIS A 452 11.33 -5.61 30.81
CA HIS A 452 10.59 -5.03 31.93
C HIS A 452 10.27 -3.54 31.75
N GLY A 453 9.07 -3.14 32.16
CA GLY A 453 8.60 -1.75 32.10
C GLY A 453 8.27 -1.24 30.68
N GLN A 454 8.22 -2.12 29.68
CA GLN A 454 7.77 -1.80 28.32
C GLN A 454 6.34 -2.31 28.09
N PRO A 455 5.55 -1.70 27.19
CA PRO A 455 4.27 -2.26 26.77
C PRO A 455 4.41 -3.70 26.24
N PRO A 456 3.36 -4.54 26.36
CA PRO A 456 3.34 -5.89 25.78
C PRO A 456 3.50 -5.81 24.26
N VAL A 457 3.97 -6.89 23.63
CA VAL A 457 4.08 -6.94 22.17
C VAL A 457 2.67 -6.98 21.58
N ASP A 458 2.30 -5.97 20.80
CA ASP A 458 0.97 -5.90 20.19
C ASP A 458 0.95 -6.63 18.83
N LEU A 459 2.04 -6.48 18.07
CA LEU A 459 2.20 -7.03 16.73
C LEU A 459 3.59 -7.66 16.58
N LEU A 460 3.65 -8.91 16.11
CA LEU A 460 4.89 -9.55 15.69
C LEU A 460 4.87 -9.84 14.20
N ILE A 461 5.84 -9.28 13.48
CA ILE A 461 6.05 -9.49 12.05
C ILE A 461 7.16 -10.52 11.84
N ARG A 462 6.92 -11.50 10.96
CA ARG A 462 7.96 -12.40 10.47
C ARG A 462 7.97 -12.47 8.96
N THR A 463 9.16 -12.31 8.38
CA THR A 463 9.37 -12.27 6.93
C THR A 463 9.76 -13.64 6.35
N SER A 464 9.83 -13.73 5.02
CA SER A 464 10.29 -14.90 4.25
C SER A 464 9.45 -16.18 4.42
N GLY A 465 8.15 -16.07 4.71
CA GLY A 465 7.16 -17.16 4.64
C GLY A 465 7.23 -18.20 5.77
N GLU A 466 8.07 -17.98 6.78
CA GLU A 466 8.22 -18.92 7.89
C GLU A 466 7.17 -18.65 8.99
N GLN A 467 6.38 -19.66 9.37
CA GLN A 467 5.26 -19.51 10.32
C GLN A 467 5.58 -20.08 11.72
N ARG A 468 6.64 -19.57 12.36
CA ARG A 468 6.97 -19.87 13.76
C ARG A 468 7.61 -18.65 14.44
N LEU A 469 7.80 -18.67 15.76
CA LEU A 469 8.49 -17.59 16.47
C LEU A 469 9.98 -17.82 16.67
N SER A 470 10.46 -19.05 16.44
CA SER A 470 11.87 -19.43 16.67
C SER A 470 12.39 -19.10 18.09
N GLY A 471 11.49 -19.06 19.08
CA GLY A 471 11.83 -18.72 20.47
C GLY A 471 12.01 -17.22 20.75
N PHE A 472 11.60 -16.35 19.82
CA PHE A 472 11.61 -14.91 20.03
C PHE A 472 10.43 -14.47 20.91
N MET A 473 10.74 -13.88 22.05
CA MET A 473 9.82 -13.24 23.01
C MET A 473 8.54 -14.04 23.37
N PRO A 474 8.63 -15.36 23.66
CA PRO A 474 7.45 -16.22 23.81
C PRO A 474 6.52 -15.81 24.96
N TRP A 475 7.05 -15.17 26.02
CA TRP A 475 6.23 -14.64 27.11
C TRP A 475 5.50 -13.37 26.70
N GLN A 476 6.24 -12.42 26.13
CA GLN A 476 5.69 -11.15 25.68
C GLN A 476 4.72 -11.32 24.51
N THR A 477 4.80 -12.45 23.79
CA THR A 477 3.97 -12.72 22.61
C THR A 477 2.76 -13.60 22.84
N ALA A 478 2.38 -13.87 24.11
CA ALA A 478 1.28 -14.77 24.44
C ALA A 478 -0.05 -14.33 23.81
N ASP A 479 -0.35 -13.03 23.85
CA ASP A 479 -1.58 -12.41 23.34
C ASP A 479 -1.33 -11.47 22.15
N THR A 480 -0.22 -11.69 21.42
CA THR A 480 0.21 -10.86 20.29
C THR A 480 -0.46 -11.26 18.99
N GLU A 481 -0.79 -10.27 18.16
CA GLU A 481 -1.17 -10.51 16.78
C GLU A 481 0.04 -10.90 15.93
N LEU A 482 -0.02 -12.07 15.30
CA LEU A 482 1.06 -12.57 14.44
C LEU A 482 0.78 -12.23 12.98
N TYR A 483 1.76 -11.62 12.32
CA TYR A 483 1.75 -11.31 10.90
C TYR A 483 2.93 -11.98 10.18
N PHE A 484 2.62 -12.83 9.21
CA PHE A 484 3.61 -13.54 8.40
C PHE A 484 3.55 -13.04 6.96
N THR A 485 4.70 -12.69 6.38
CA THR A 485 4.80 -12.31 4.97
C THR A 485 5.82 -13.16 4.23
N ASP A 486 5.52 -13.46 2.96
CA ASP A 486 6.44 -14.15 2.05
C ASP A 486 7.58 -13.23 1.58
N THR A 487 7.44 -11.91 1.73
CA THR A 487 8.48 -10.94 1.37
C THR A 487 9.76 -11.23 2.15
N PRO A 488 10.91 -11.46 1.50
CA PRO A 488 12.18 -11.65 2.19
C PRO A 488 12.65 -10.33 2.82
N TRP A 489 13.33 -10.38 3.96
CA TRP A 489 13.74 -9.18 4.70
C TRP A 489 14.48 -8.12 3.86
N PRO A 490 15.43 -8.48 2.97
CA PRO A 490 16.08 -7.51 2.07
C PRO A 490 15.14 -6.73 1.14
N ASP A 491 13.96 -7.26 0.82
CA ASP A 491 12.96 -6.62 -0.04
C ASP A 491 11.78 -6.04 0.75
N PHE A 492 11.81 -6.11 2.09
CA PHE A 492 10.71 -5.62 2.93
C PHE A 492 10.59 -4.10 2.82
N THR A 493 9.44 -3.61 2.39
CA THR A 493 9.21 -2.18 2.11
C THR A 493 8.27 -1.52 3.12
N ARG A 494 8.08 -0.20 2.96
CA ARG A 494 7.12 0.58 3.73
C ARG A 494 5.70 0.06 3.56
N GLU A 495 5.36 -0.40 2.36
CA GLU A 495 4.07 -0.99 2.03
C GLU A 495 3.83 -2.29 2.81
N ASP A 496 4.85 -3.14 2.96
CA ASP A 496 4.72 -4.36 3.78
C ASP A 496 4.43 -4.03 5.25
N LEU A 497 5.10 -3.01 5.81
CA LEU A 497 4.80 -2.53 7.16
C LEU A 497 3.37 -1.99 7.26
N HIS A 498 2.94 -1.17 6.32
CA HIS A 498 1.58 -0.64 6.30
C HIS A 498 0.52 -1.73 6.20
N LEU A 499 0.77 -2.78 5.41
CA LEU A 499 -0.11 -3.95 5.35
C LEU A 499 -0.18 -4.64 6.72
N ALA A 500 0.95 -4.87 7.38
CA ALA A 500 0.97 -5.47 8.71
C ALA A 500 0.22 -4.63 9.76
N LEU A 501 0.42 -3.31 9.76
CA LEU A 501 -0.27 -2.37 10.67
C LEU A 501 -1.76 -2.27 10.36
N SER A 502 -2.14 -2.31 9.09
CA SER A 502 -3.54 -2.32 8.66
C SER A 502 -4.26 -3.59 9.11
N GLU A 503 -3.63 -4.76 8.95
CA GLU A 503 -4.17 -6.03 9.43
C GLU A 503 -4.30 -6.06 10.96
N TYR A 504 -3.34 -5.49 11.69
CA TYR A 504 -3.46 -5.30 13.14
C TYR A 504 -4.67 -4.42 13.50
N GLY A 505 -4.85 -3.29 12.79
CA GLY A 505 -5.93 -2.34 13.04
C GLY A 505 -7.34 -2.85 12.74
N LYS A 506 -7.48 -3.86 11.86
CA LYS A 506 -8.76 -4.48 11.51
C LYS A 506 -9.27 -5.50 12.55
N ARG A 507 -8.37 -6.07 13.36
CA ARG A 507 -8.75 -7.11 14.32
C ARG A 507 -9.36 -6.44 15.56
N GLU A 508 -10.62 -6.72 15.87
CA GLU A 508 -11.17 -6.44 17.19
C GLU A 508 -10.46 -7.33 18.20
N GLN A 509 -9.96 -6.76 19.29
CA GLN A 509 -9.30 -7.52 20.35
C GLN A 509 -10.36 -8.40 21.02
N ARG A 510 -10.55 -9.61 20.49
CA ARG A 510 -11.16 -10.71 21.25
C ARG A 510 -10.12 -11.08 22.28
N HIS A 511 -10.13 -10.41 23.43
CA HIS A 511 -9.46 -10.92 24.62
C HIS A 511 -9.92 -12.38 24.74
N GLY A 512 -9.00 -13.33 24.58
CA GLY A 512 -9.32 -14.74 24.66
C GLY A 512 -10.09 -14.98 25.95
N ALA A 513 -11.29 -15.54 25.83
CA ALA A 513 -12.13 -15.90 26.97
C ALA A 513 -11.55 -17.11 27.71
#